data_AF-A0A1R1PTC9-F1
#
_entry.id   AF-A0A1R1PTC9-F1
#
_cell.length_a   1.000
_cell.length_b   1.000
_cell.length_c   1.000
_cell.angle_alpha   90.00
_cell.angle_beta   90.00
_cell.angle_gamma   90.00
#
_symmetry.space_group_name_H-M   'P 1'
#
loop_
_entity.id
_entity.type
_entity.pdbx_description
1 polymer ?
#
loop_
_entity_poly.entity_id
_entity_poly.type
_entity_poly.pdbx_seq_one_letter_code
_entity_poly.pdbx_strand_id
1 'polypeptide(L)'
;PGHQARAITQLHSCRQSQRSVLEFATEFRNLASLSGFNEPAKIHLFYIGLDTSLIQRLATEPLPNTLDQLIDQVIELENRINARSAYLPKRSVPFRNWSTPAPPVFPRPAMPAPDHQASEPMDVDAVTSRPRAPLDTAERQRRLANNLCLYCCQPNHILRVII
;
A
#
# COMPACT_ATOMS: atom_id res chain seq x y z
N PRO A 1 -38.01 -8.38 24.58
CA PRO A 1 -37.60 -8.76 23.21
C PRO A 1 -37.12 -7.60 22.31
N GLY A 2 -37.72 -6.39 22.36
CA GLY A 2 -37.33 -5.28 21.46
C GLY A 2 -35.95 -4.66 21.71
N HIS A 3 -35.50 -4.59 22.96
CA HIS A 3 -34.21 -3.97 23.32
C HIS A 3 -33.00 -4.72 22.75
N GLN A 4 -33.02 -6.05 22.80
CA GLN A 4 -31.95 -6.89 22.25
C GLN A 4 -31.86 -6.79 20.73
N ALA A 5 -33.00 -6.86 20.02
CA ALA A 5 -33.03 -6.73 18.56
C ALA A 5 -32.49 -5.36 18.11
N ARG A 6 -32.86 -4.28 18.82
CA ARG A 6 -32.33 -2.95 18.55
C ARG A 6 -30.83 -2.84 18.83
N ALA A 7 -30.36 -3.42 19.94
CA ALA A 7 -28.94 -3.45 20.29
C ALA A 7 -28.11 -4.18 19.22
N ILE A 8 -28.60 -5.31 18.71
CA ILE A 8 -27.96 -6.05 17.61
C ILE A 8 -27.84 -5.16 16.36
N THR A 9 -28.92 -4.53 15.93
CA THR A 9 -28.89 -3.64 14.75
C THR A 9 -27.90 -2.49 14.93
N GLN A 10 -27.89 -1.86 16.10
CA GLN A 10 -26.95 -0.77 16.43
C GLN A 10 -25.51 -1.26 16.49
N LEU A 11 -25.26 -2.47 17.01
CA LEU A 11 -23.93 -3.06 17.09
C LEU A 11 -23.36 -3.30 15.69
N HIS A 12 -24.18 -3.79 14.74
CA HIS A 12 -23.76 -3.96 13.35
C HIS A 12 -23.40 -2.63 12.66
N SER A 13 -24.11 -1.54 12.97
CA SER A 13 -23.79 -0.22 12.42
C SER A 13 -22.74 0.55 13.23
N CYS A 14 -22.31 0.05 14.39
CA CYS A 14 -21.32 0.69 15.23
C CYS A 14 -19.93 0.61 14.57
N ARG A 15 -19.35 1.76 14.24
CA ARG A 15 -18.02 1.90 13.62
C ARG A 15 -17.15 2.87 14.42
N GLN A 16 -15.84 2.70 14.37
CA GLN A 16 -14.88 3.63 14.96
C GLN A 16 -14.84 4.96 14.20
N SER A 17 -14.69 4.97 12.87
CA SER A 17 -14.65 6.20 12.07
C SER A 17 -13.66 7.25 12.64
N GLN A 18 -14.09 8.50 12.86
CA GLN A 18 -13.24 9.62 13.30
C GLN A 18 -13.03 9.74 14.81
N ARG A 19 -13.68 8.90 15.63
CA ARG A 19 -13.56 8.93 17.09
C ARG A 19 -12.44 8.02 17.58
N SER A 20 -12.01 8.26 18.82
CA SER A 20 -10.98 7.45 19.48
C SER A 20 -11.41 5.98 19.64
N VAL A 21 -10.44 5.07 19.67
CA VAL A 21 -10.72 3.64 19.93
C VAL A 21 -11.42 3.47 21.28
N LEU A 22 -11.00 4.23 22.29
CA LEU A 22 -11.58 4.15 23.64
C LEU A 22 -13.08 4.47 23.63
N GLU A 23 -13.47 5.57 22.99
CA GLU A 23 -14.88 5.97 22.89
C GLU A 23 -15.70 4.92 22.15
N PHE A 24 -15.20 4.44 21.00
CA PHE A 24 -15.81 3.36 20.24
C PHE A 24 -15.99 2.09 21.08
N ALA A 25 -14.95 1.68 21.83
CA ALA A 25 -14.97 0.48 22.66
C ALA A 25 -16.00 0.56 23.78
N THR A 26 -16.20 1.74 24.40
CA THR A 26 -17.22 1.91 25.44
C THR A 26 -18.63 1.72 24.89
N GLU A 27 -18.95 2.32 23.73
CA GLU A 27 -20.25 2.13 23.10
C GLU A 27 -20.45 0.67 22.67
N PHE A 28 -19.42 0.08 22.05
CA PHE A 28 -19.46 -1.30 21.61
C PHE A 28 -19.72 -2.26 22.78
N ARG A 29 -19.06 -2.09 23.93
CA ARG A 29 -19.29 -2.90 25.14
C ARG A 29 -20.75 -2.80 25.60
N ASN A 30 -21.31 -1.59 25.65
CA ASN A 30 -22.71 -1.36 26.06
C ASN A 30 -23.71 -2.08 25.12
N LEU A 31 -23.47 -2.05 23.81
CA LEU A 31 -24.32 -2.73 22.83
C LEU A 31 -24.12 -4.25 22.87
N ALA A 32 -22.87 -4.70 23.02
CA ALA A 32 -22.51 -6.12 23.06
C ALA A 32 -23.02 -6.83 24.32
N SER A 33 -23.10 -6.15 25.46
CA SER A 33 -23.69 -6.72 26.68
C SER A 33 -25.20 -6.98 26.52
N LEU A 34 -25.87 -6.23 25.64
CA LEU A 34 -27.31 -6.35 25.39
C LEU A 34 -27.65 -7.32 24.24
N SER A 35 -26.68 -7.69 23.39
CA SER A 35 -26.91 -8.54 22.22
C SER A 35 -26.95 -10.04 22.55
N GLY A 36 -26.25 -10.47 23.59
CA GLY A 36 -26.10 -11.89 23.94
C GLY A 36 -25.13 -12.66 23.02
N PHE A 37 -24.29 -11.96 22.26
CA PHE A 37 -23.30 -12.60 21.39
C PHE A 37 -22.22 -13.32 22.18
N ASN A 38 -21.72 -14.42 21.61
CA ASN A 38 -20.55 -15.10 22.13
C ASN A 38 -19.28 -14.28 21.87
N GLU A 39 -18.22 -14.61 22.60
CA GLU A 39 -16.95 -13.90 22.53
C GLU A 39 -16.35 -13.81 21.11
N PRO A 40 -16.28 -14.89 20.30
CA PRO A 40 -15.73 -14.78 18.93
C PRO A 40 -16.58 -13.87 18.03
N ALA A 41 -17.91 -13.84 18.20
CA ALA A 41 -18.75 -12.92 17.44
C ALA A 41 -18.48 -11.45 17.84
N LYS A 42 -18.32 -11.17 19.14
CA LYS A 42 -17.95 -9.83 19.60
C LYS A 42 -16.59 -9.40 19.04
N ILE A 43 -15.59 -10.28 19.09
CA ILE A 43 -14.25 -10.05 18.54
C ILE A 43 -14.33 -9.73 17.05
N HIS A 44 -15.03 -10.56 16.28
CA HIS A 44 -15.20 -10.35 14.85
C HIS A 44 -15.90 -9.02 14.54
N LEU A 45 -17.00 -8.72 15.24
CA LEU A 45 -17.79 -7.49 15.02
C LEU A 45 -17.02 -6.23 15.43
N PHE A 46 -16.23 -6.31 16.51
CA PHE A 46 -15.34 -5.24 16.92
C PHE A 46 -14.26 -5.02 15.86
N TYR A 47 -13.58 -6.09 15.41
CA TYR A 47 -12.52 -6.05 14.41
C TYR A 47 -12.96 -5.38 13.10
N ILE A 48 -14.11 -5.77 12.54
CA ILE A 48 -14.63 -5.14 11.31
C ILE A 48 -15.08 -3.69 11.52
N GLY A 49 -15.35 -3.30 12.78
CA GLY A 49 -15.79 -1.95 13.16
C GLY A 49 -14.66 -0.94 13.32
N LEU A 50 -13.42 -1.40 13.37
CA LEU A 50 -12.23 -0.55 13.50
C LEU A 50 -11.91 0.19 12.20
N ASP A 51 -11.09 1.23 12.33
CA ASP A 51 -10.51 1.90 11.15
C ASP A 51 -9.57 0.97 10.37
N THR A 52 -9.58 1.09 9.04
CA THR A 52 -8.76 0.28 8.13
C THR A 52 -7.27 0.31 8.47
N SER A 53 -6.76 1.46 8.95
CA SER A 53 -5.35 1.62 9.32
C SER A 53 -4.97 0.76 10.52
N LEU A 54 -5.89 0.63 11.48
CA LEU A 54 -5.72 -0.23 12.66
C LEU A 54 -5.86 -1.70 12.28
N ILE A 55 -6.86 -2.05 11.46
CA ILE A 55 -7.06 -3.41 10.91
C ILE A 55 -5.80 -3.90 10.19
N GLN A 56 -5.21 -3.07 9.31
CA GLN A 56 -4.01 -3.44 8.57
C GLN A 56 -2.83 -3.74 9.50
N ARG A 57 -2.74 -3.04 10.63
CA ARG A 57 -1.67 -3.26 11.61
C ARG A 57 -1.94 -4.49 12.48
N LEU A 58 -3.18 -4.68 12.91
CA LEU A 58 -3.62 -5.85 13.67
C LEU A 58 -3.44 -7.15 12.89
N ALA A 59 -3.56 -7.12 11.56
CA ALA A 59 -3.34 -8.30 10.72
C ALA A 59 -1.93 -8.92 10.86
N THR A 60 -0.97 -8.18 11.43
CA THR A 60 0.40 -8.67 11.70
C THR A 60 0.59 -9.24 13.09
N GLU A 61 -0.39 -9.07 13.99
CA GLU A 61 -0.33 -9.49 15.38
C GLU A 61 -1.32 -10.64 15.62
N PRO A 62 -1.06 -11.56 16.57
CA PRO A 62 -1.98 -12.64 16.87
C PRO A 62 -3.30 -12.09 17.43
N LEU A 63 -4.43 -12.65 16.97
CA LEU A 63 -5.74 -12.23 17.45
C LEU A 63 -6.01 -12.81 18.86
N PRO A 64 -6.37 -11.98 19.84
CA PRO A 64 -6.66 -12.44 21.20
C PRO A 64 -7.99 -13.18 21.28
N ASN A 65 -8.18 -13.91 22.39
CA ASN A 65 -9.34 -14.78 22.60
C ASN A 65 -10.50 -14.08 23.33
N THR A 66 -10.31 -12.84 23.78
CA THR A 66 -11.32 -12.06 24.50
C THR A 66 -11.43 -10.66 23.91
N LEU A 67 -12.62 -10.08 23.98
CA LEU A 67 -12.89 -8.73 23.51
C LEU A 67 -12.06 -7.70 24.28
N ASP A 68 -11.89 -7.88 25.60
CA ASP A 68 -11.16 -6.92 26.43
C ASP A 68 -9.67 -6.87 26.05
N GLN A 69 -9.04 -8.03 25.84
CA GLN A 69 -7.66 -8.09 25.34
C GLN A 69 -7.52 -7.44 23.96
N LEU A 70 -8.49 -7.64 23.07
CA LEU A 70 -8.50 -6.97 21.77
C LEU A 70 -8.59 -5.45 21.93
N ILE A 71 -9.47 -4.97 22.80
CA ILE A 71 -9.62 -3.54 23.08
C ILE A 71 -8.30 -2.94 23.58
N ASP A 72 -7.66 -3.58 24.56
CA ASP A 72 -6.39 -3.11 25.13
C ASP A 72 -5.28 -3.06 24.07
N GLN A 73 -5.16 -4.12 23.27
CA GLN A 73 -4.20 -4.20 22.17
C GLN A 73 -4.41 -3.09 21.13
N VAL A 74 -5.67 -2.81 20.76
CA VAL A 74 -5.98 -1.77 19.78
C VAL A 74 -5.72 -0.36 20.35
N ILE A 75 -5.99 -0.13 21.63
CA ILE A 75 -5.66 1.13 22.31
C ILE A 75 -4.15 1.36 22.33
N GLU A 76 -3.35 0.35 22.68
CA GLU A 76 -1.89 0.43 22.63
C GLU A 76 -1.39 0.74 21.21
N LEU A 77 -2.03 0.14 20.21
CA LEU A 77 -1.69 0.33 18.81
C LEU A 77 -2.02 1.76 18.34
N GLU A 78 -3.18 2.30 18.71
CA GLU A 78 -3.57 3.70 18.46
C GLU A 78 -2.56 4.66 19.11
N ASN A 79 -2.19 4.43 20.38
CA ASN A 79 -1.20 5.23 21.09
C ASN A 79 0.16 5.19 20.39
N ARG A 80 0.60 4.02 19.92
CA ARG A 80 1.87 3.87 19.17
C ARG A 80 1.85 4.63 17.85
N ILE A 81 0.72 4.63 17.13
CA ILE A 81 0.54 5.41 15.88
C ILE A 81 0.58 6.91 16.19
N ASN A 82 -0.16 7.34 17.21
CA ASN A 82 -0.23 8.75 17.61
C ASN A 82 1.12 9.28 18.11
N ALA A 83 1.84 8.50 18.92
CA ALA A 83 3.19 8.83 19.37
C ALA A 83 4.13 9.02 18.18
N ARG A 84 4.11 8.09 17.21
CA ARG A 84 4.91 8.23 15.98
C ARG A 84 4.57 9.51 15.20
N SER A 85 3.29 9.86 15.11
CA SER A 85 2.83 11.10 14.47
C SER A 85 3.31 12.36 15.20
N ALA A 86 3.44 12.31 16.53
CA ALA A 86 3.90 13.43 17.34
C ALA A 86 5.40 13.71 17.18
N TYR A 87 6.23 12.66 17.06
CA TYR A 87 7.69 12.79 16.95
C TYR A 87 8.20 12.93 15.52
N LEU A 88 7.45 12.47 14.52
CA LEU A 88 7.77 12.77 13.13
C LEU A 88 7.14 14.11 12.78
N PRO A 89 7.91 15.18 12.50
CA PRO A 89 7.32 16.38 11.92
C PRO A 89 6.51 15.92 10.72
N LYS A 90 5.24 16.33 10.62
CA LYS A 90 4.38 16.08 9.46
C LYS A 90 5.26 16.34 8.25
N ARG A 91 5.75 15.27 7.64
CA ARG A 91 6.54 15.39 6.43
C ARG A 91 5.47 15.78 5.44
N SER A 92 5.21 17.08 5.32
CA SER A 92 4.99 17.66 4.03
C SER A 92 6.22 17.22 3.24
N VAL A 93 6.17 16.00 2.72
CA VAL A 93 6.72 15.77 1.41
C VAL A 93 6.03 16.87 0.63
N PRO A 94 6.75 17.93 0.23
CA PRO A 94 6.22 18.71 -0.85
C PRO A 94 5.97 17.62 -1.89
N PHE A 95 4.75 17.54 -2.42
CA PHE A 95 4.64 17.04 -3.77
C PHE A 95 5.73 17.80 -4.52
N ARG A 96 6.86 17.16 -4.79
CA ARG A 96 7.72 17.60 -5.87
C ARG A 96 6.78 17.47 -7.04
N ASN A 97 6.14 18.58 -7.36
CA ASN A 97 5.94 19.01 -8.71
C ASN A 97 7.27 18.79 -9.43
N TRP A 98 7.53 17.53 -9.81
CA TRP A 98 8.26 17.25 -11.02
C TRP A 98 7.40 17.82 -12.13
N SER A 99 7.48 19.14 -12.30
CA SER A 99 7.43 19.73 -13.61
C SER A 99 8.65 19.15 -14.32
N THR A 100 8.48 17.93 -14.84
CA THR A 100 9.33 17.43 -15.91
C THR A 100 9.34 18.52 -16.97
N PRO A 101 10.49 19.10 -17.31
CA PRO A 101 10.59 19.92 -18.50
C PRO A 101 10.11 19.04 -19.66
N ALA A 102 9.14 19.51 -20.43
CA ALA A 102 8.78 18.83 -21.66
C ALA A 102 10.07 18.66 -22.49
N PRO A 103 10.38 17.45 -22.98
CA PRO A 103 11.55 17.28 -23.84
C PRO A 103 11.38 18.19 -25.06
N PRO A 104 12.47 18.82 -25.55
CA PRO A 104 12.40 19.64 -26.75
C PRO A 104 11.87 18.77 -27.90
N VAL A 105 10.77 19.22 -28.51
CA VAL A 105 10.21 18.61 -29.72
C VAL A 105 11.16 18.96 -30.86
N PHE A 106 12.07 18.06 -31.19
CA PHE A 106 12.83 18.17 -32.43
C PHE A 106 11.92 17.77 -33.60
N PRO A 107 11.88 18.56 -34.70
CA PRO A 107 11.14 18.16 -35.89
C PRO A 107 11.75 16.87 -36.44
N ARG A 108 10.94 15.81 -36.51
CA ARG A 108 11.35 14.54 -37.13
C ARG A 108 11.51 14.79 -38.64
N PRO A 109 12.67 14.47 -39.25
CA PRO A 109 12.79 14.51 -40.71
C PRO A 109 11.80 13.51 -41.32
N ALA A 110 10.99 13.96 -42.28
CA ALA A 110 10.11 13.07 -43.04
C ALA A 110 10.99 12.15 -43.91
N MET A 111 11.01 10.86 -43.58
CA MET A 111 11.55 9.85 -44.49
C MET A 111 10.48 9.52 -45.54
N PRO A 112 10.85 9.37 -46.83
CA PRO A 112 9.92 8.89 -47.85
C PRO A 112 9.56 7.43 -47.55
N ALA A 113 8.28 7.11 -47.68
CA ALA A 113 7.77 5.75 -47.50
C ALA A 113 8.37 4.81 -48.56
N PRO A 114 8.88 3.63 -48.19
CA PRO A 114 9.17 2.58 -49.16
C PRO A 114 7.88 1.86 -49.55
N ASP A 115 7.82 1.57 -50.84
CA ASP A 115 6.77 0.86 -51.55
C ASP A 115 6.59 -0.57 -51.03
N HIS A 116 5.37 -1.08 -51.16
CA HIS A 116 4.96 -2.40 -50.71
C HIS A 116 5.68 -3.50 -51.50
N GLN A 117 6.47 -4.35 -50.85
CA GLN A 117 6.78 -5.69 -51.39
C GLN A 117 7.10 -6.71 -50.30
N ALA A 118 6.30 -7.79 -50.35
CA ALA A 118 6.51 -9.16 -49.86
C ALA A 118 7.25 -9.35 -48.52
N SER A 119 6.49 -9.78 -47.52
CA SER A 119 6.98 -10.36 -46.27
C SER A 119 7.78 -11.64 -46.53
N GLU A 120 9.11 -11.59 -46.37
CA GLU A 120 9.86 -12.76 -45.95
C GLU A 120 9.63 -12.97 -44.44
N PRO A 121 9.33 -14.20 -43.99
CA PRO A 121 9.12 -14.48 -42.58
C PRO A 121 10.44 -14.26 -41.83
N MET A 122 10.49 -13.27 -40.94
CA MET A 122 11.66 -13.06 -40.10
C MET A 122 11.79 -14.19 -39.09
N ASP A 123 12.95 -14.84 -39.07
CA ASP A 123 13.30 -15.86 -38.08
C ASP A 123 13.56 -15.17 -36.73
N VAL A 124 12.63 -15.31 -35.79
CA VAL A 124 12.65 -14.65 -34.47
C VAL A 124 13.43 -15.47 -33.44
N ASP A 125 14.67 -15.83 -33.76
CA ASP A 125 15.49 -16.70 -32.89
C ASP A 125 16.12 -15.98 -31.68
N ALA A 126 15.70 -14.74 -31.39
CA ALA A 126 16.26 -13.92 -30.31
C ALA A 126 15.23 -13.43 -29.26
N VAL A 127 14.04 -14.03 -29.15
CA VAL A 127 13.15 -13.80 -28.00
C VAL A 127 13.37 -14.91 -26.96
N THR A 128 14.61 -15.09 -26.52
CA THR A 128 14.85 -15.79 -25.26
C THR A 128 14.69 -14.79 -24.13
N SER A 129 13.53 -14.82 -23.49
CA SER A 129 13.23 -14.22 -22.19
C SER A 129 14.04 -14.91 -21.07
N ARG A 130 15.36 -15.02 -21.25
CA ARG A 130 16.27 -15.45 -20.19
C ARG A 130 16.45 -14.28 -19.23
N PRO A 131 16.38 -14.51 -17.90
CA PRO A 131 16.73 -13.47 -16.94
C PRO A 131 18.16 -13.02 -17.23
N ARG A 132 18.32 -11.71 -17.45
CA ARG A 132 19.61 -11.10 -17.76
C ARG A 132 20.57 -11.39 -16.60
N ALA A 133 21.75 -11.91 -16.91
CA ALA A 133 22.76 -12.23 -15.91
C ALA A 133 23.07 -10.99 -15.04
N PRO A 134 23.41 -11.16 -13.76
CA PRO A 134 23.81 -10.06 -12.89
C PRO A 134 24.90 -9.21 -13.54
N LEU A 135 24.73 -7.89 -13.51
CA LEU A 135 25.67 -6.97 -14.13
C LEU A 135 26.99 -7.01 -13.34
N ASP A 136 28.10 -7.15 -14.05
CA ASP A 136 29.43 -7.09 -13.44
C ASP A 136 29.64 -5.74 -12.72
N THR A 137 30.35 -5.79 -11.61
CA THR A 137 30.58 -4.65 -10.71
C THR A 137 31.33 -3.51 -11.41
N ALA A 138 32.29 -3.84 -12.29
CA ALA A 138 33.01 -2.86 -13.10
C ALA A 138 32.10 -2.16 -14.12
N GLU A 139 31.24 -2.92 -14.81
CA GLU A 139 30.29 -2.37 -15.77
C GLU A 139 29.20 -1.53 -15.09
N ARG A 140 28.78 -1.93 -13.87
CA ARG A 140 27.87 -1.12 -13.05
C ARG A 140 28.50 0.23 -12.69
N GLN A 141 29.76 0.26 -12.28
CA GLN A 141 30.47 1.50 -11.96
C GLN A 141 30.65 2.38 -13.20
N ARG A 142 31.05 1.80 -14.34
CA ARG A 142 31.16 2.52 -15.61
C ARG A 142 29.83 3.15 -16.02
N ARG A 143 28.71 2.43 -15.90
CA ARG A 143 27.38 2.96 -16.21
C ARG A 143 26.97 4.07 -15.26
N LEU A 144 27.25 3.95 -13.96
CA LEU A 144 27.00 5.01 -12.99
C LEU A 144 27.85 6.26 -13.26
N ALA A 145 29.14 6.10 -13.56
CA ALA A 145 30.05 7.20 -13.88
C ALA A 145 29.62 7.97 -15.14
N ASN A 146 29.02 7.27 -16.12
CA ASN A 146 28.55 7.86 -17.37
C ASN A 146 27.04 8.16 -17.38
N ASN A 147 26.35 8.10 -16.23
CA ASN A 147 24.90 8.33 -16.10
C ASN A 147 24.02 7.48 -17.05
N LEU A 148 24.44 6.24 -17.30
CA LEU A 148 23.72 5.29 -18.14
C LEU A 148 22.81 4.39 -17.29
N CYS A 149 21.64 4.05 -17.83
CA CYS A 149 20.73 3.12 -17.18
C CYS A 149 21.38 1.74 -16.98
N LEU A 150 21.28 1.19 -15.77
CA LEU A 150 21.81 -0.13 -15.44
C LEU A 150 21.13 -1.25 -16.23
N TYR A 151 19.89 -1.04 -16.70
CA TYR A 151 19.10 -2.06 -17.38
C TYR A 151 19.23 -2.00 -18.91
N CYS A 152 19.11 -0.81 -19.51
CA CYS A 152 19.04 -0.64 -20.96
C CYS A 152 20.22 0.13 -21.59
N CYS A 153 21.25 0.49 -20.80
CA CYS A 153 22.46 1.21 -21.26
C CYS A 153 22.21 2.59 -21.90
N GLN A 154 21.00 3.14 -21.81
CA GLN A 154 20.64 4.41 -22.44
C GLN A 154 20.91 5.60 -21.50
N PRO A 155 21.42 6.73 -22.03
CA PRO A 155 21.52 7.99 -21.30
C PRO A 155 20.14 8.67 -21.30
N ASN A 156 19.40 8.59 -20.19
CA ASN A 156 18.24 9.47 -19.89
C ASN A 156 17.60 9.15 -18.53
N HIS A 157 17.91 7.98 -17.95
CA HIS A 157 17.32 7.50 -16.71
C HIS A 157 18.25 6.51 -16.02
N ILE A 158 18.12 6.39 -14.70
CA ILE A 158 18.92 5.47 -13.89
C ILE A 158 17.94 4.62 -13.08
N LEU A 159 17.60 3.42 -13.57
CA LEU A 159 16.88 2.44 -12.75
C LEU A 159 17.84 1.87 -11.71
N ARG A 160 17.61 2.22 -10.44
CA ARG A 160 18.29 1.61 -9.29
C ARG A 160 17.55 0.33 -8.91
N VAL A 161 18.19 -0.81 -9.12
CA VAL A 161 17.74 -2.08 -8.54
C VAL A 161 18.11 -2.03 -7.05
N ILE A 162 17.10 -1.91 -6.19
CA ILE A 162 17.22 -2.11 -4.75
C ILE A 162 17.23 -3.63 -4.57
N ILE A 163 18.39 -4.17 -4.19
CA ILE A 163 18.55 -5.56 -3.76
C ILE A 163 18.54 -5.56 -2.24
#